data_AF-A0A9K3E3C3-F1
#
_entry.id   AF-A0A9K3E3C3-F1
#
_cell.length_a   1.000
_cell.length_b   1.000
_cell.length_c   1.000
_cell.angle_alpha   90.00
_cell.angle_beta   90.00
_cell.angle_gamma   90.00
#
_symmetry.space_group_name_H-M   'P 1'
#
loop_
_entity.id
_entity.type
_entity.pdbx_description
1 polymer ?
#
loop_
_entity_poly.entity_id
_entity_poly.type
_entity_poly.pdbx_seq_one_letter_code
_entity_poly.pdbx_strand_id
1 'polypeptide(L)'
;MKETEARRVAMVKKLEDPNVGRTRMAKIIEDLKEVEACETILGDMNWHLEEAKTRARQVAEEIDGLATMNAQLVVDRAWMRDFGVSNVANAILDAPENTDAVAKVMECAREAGFKVGYNECLTHVNAFSVKKFTDEQCALRGVDTEAAFRAATEAYDGLIVPAFAQIEECLDADNYVDCLHTFFSPRKIVKAVAVLT
;
A
#
# COMPACT_ATOMS: atom_id res chain seq x y z
N MET A 1 -17.62 67.40 84.83
CA MET A 1 -17.55 67.55 83.35
C MET A 1 -16.43 66.72 82.72
N LYS A 2 -15.19 66.67 83.27
CA LYS A 2 -14.10 65.85 82.71
C LYS A 2 -14.31 64.33 82.80
N GLU A 3 -14.94 63.83 83.87
CA GLU A 3 -15.16 62.38 84.06
C GLU A 3 -16.23 61.79 83.13
N THR A 4 -17.26 62.56 82.82
CA THR A 4 -18.33 62.18 81.89
C THR A 4 -17.82 62.12 80.45
N GLU A 5 -16.88 62.99 80.08
CA GLU A 5 -16.21 62.99 78.78
C GLU A 5 -15.30 61.76 78.62
N ALA A 6 -14.48 61.45 79.63
CA ALA A 6 -13.59 60.28 79.63
C ALA A 6 -14.37 58.95 79.53
N ARG A 7 -15.53 58.85 80.20
CA ARG A 7 -16.42 57.68 80.08
C ARG A 7 -17.05 57.56 78.70
N ARG A 8 -17.42 58.66 78.05
CA ARG A 8 -17.92 58.65 76.66
C ARG A 8 -16.83 58.24 75.67
N VAL A 9 -15.61 58.78 75.79
CA VAL A 9 -14.48 58.40 74.94
C VAL A 9 -14.12 56.92 75.12
N ALA A 10 -14.11 56.41 76.36
CA ALA A 10 -13.88 54.99 76.62
C ALA A 10 -14.99 54.09 76.06
N MET A 11 -16.25 54.54 76.08
CA MET A 11 -17.38 53.82 75.50
C MET A 11 -17.36 53.84 73.96
N VAL A 12 -17.01 54.97 73.34
CA VAL A 12 -16.82 55.09 71.89
C VAL A 12 -15.65 54.22 71.44
N LYS A 13 -14.52 54.23 72.15
CA LYS A 13 -13.38 53.36 71.86
C LYS A 13 -13.73 51.87 72.00
N LYS A 14 -14.50 51.51 73.04
CA LYS A 14 -15.06 50.16 73.22
C LYS A 14 -16.11 49.78 72.17
N LEU A 15 -16.69 50.73 71.43
CA LEU A 15 -17.61 50.49 70.31
C LEU A 15 -16.89 50.49 68.96
N GLU A 16 -15.82 51.28 68.81
CA GLU A 16 -14.92 51.30 67.66
C GLU A 16 -14.14 49.98 67.53
N ASP A 17 -13.60 49.42 68.62
CA ASP A 17 -12.85 48.16 68.60
C ASP A 17 -13.69 46.96 68.04
N PRO A 18 -14.94 46.73 68.49
CA PRO A 18 -15.85 45.75 67.89
C PRO A 18 -16.31 46.09 66.48
N ASN A 19 -16.41 47.38 66.13
CA ASN A 19 -16.78 47.80 64.77
C ASN A 19 -15.66 47.48 63.79
N VAL A 20 -14.42 47.77 64.18
CA VAL A 20 -13.21 47.38 63.45
C VAL A 20 -13.11 45.85 63.34
N GLY A 21 -13.47 45.10 64.38
CA GLY A 21 -13.55 43.64 64.32
C GLY A 21 -14.61 43.13 63.35
N ARG A 22 -15.80 43.75 63.32
CA ARG A 22 -16.89 43.42 62.38
C ARG A 22 -16.51 43.72 60.93
N THR A 23 -15.88 44.85 60.64
CA THR A 23 -15.40 45.18 59.29
C THR A 23 -14.34 44.19 58.82
N ARG A 24 -13.42 43.76 59.70
CA ARG A 24 -12.45 42.71 59.38
C ARG A 24 -13.12 41.37 59.09
N MET A 25 -14.13 40.97 59.86
CA MET A 25 -14.88 39.74 59.61
C MET A 25 -15.68 39.80 58.30
N ALA A 26 -16.31 40.94 57.99
CA ALA A 26 -17.03 41.11 56.72
C ALA A 26 -16.09 40.96 55.52
N LYS A 27 -14.87 41.53 55.59
CA LYS A 27 -13.84 41.35 54.57
C LYS A 27 -13.39 39.88 54.44
N ILE A 28 -13.13 39.20 55.56
CA ILE A 28 -12.76 37.77 55.55
C ILE A 28 -13.86 36.92 54.89
N ILE A 29 -15.13 37.22 55.13
CA ILE A 29 -16.25 36.49 54.51
C ILE A 29 -16.30 36.72 52.99
N GLU A 30 -16.01 37.93 52.53
CA GLU A 30 -15.92 38.25 51.10
C GLU A 30 -14.74 37.52 50.45
N ASP A 31 -13.56 37.59 51.06
CA ASP A 31 -12.34 36.88 50.62
C ASP A 31 -12.60 35.35 50.59
N LEU A 32 -13.33 34.79 51.57
CA LEU A 32 -13.69 33.36 51.60
C LEU A 32 -14.65 32.96 50.47
N LYS A 33 -15.59 33.82 50.08
CA LYS A 33 -16.47 33.55 48.93
C LYS A 33 -15.70 33.55 47.61
N GLU A 34 -14.71 34.43 47.49
CA GLU A 34 -13.81 34.43 46.34
C GLU A 34 -12.96 33.15 46.30
N VAL A 35 -12.47 32.69 47.46
CA VAL A 35 -11.77 31.41 47.58
C VAL A 35 -12.67 30.22 47.20
N GLU A 36 -13.93 30.19 47.65
CA GLU A 36 -14.90 29.13 47.31
C GLU A 36 -15.24 29.10 45.81
N ALA A 37 -15.37 30.29 45.19
CA ALA A 37 -15.55 30.40 43.74
C ALA A 37 -14.31 29.90 42.98
N CYS A 38 -13.11 30.25 43.45
CA CYS A 38 -11.86 29.76 42.88
C CYS A 38 -11.71 28.23 43.03
N GLU A 39 -12.09 27.66 44.18
CA GLU A 39 -12.07 26.21 44.41
C GLU A 39 -12.99 25.47 43.41
N THR A 40 -14.18 26.01 43.15
CA THR A 40 -15.10 25.45 42.16
C THR A 40 -14.50 25.47 40.75
N ILE A 41 -13.91 26.60 40.34
CA ILE A 41 -13.26 26.73 39.03
C ILE A 41 -12.06 25.78 38.91
N LEU A 42 -11.25 25.64 39.95
CA LEU A 42 -10.12 24.70 39.96
C LEU A 42 -10.58 23.25 39.82
N GLY A 43 -11.71 22.89 40.44
CA GLY A 43 -12.32 21.58 40.29
C GLY A 43 -12.73 21.28 38.84
N ASP A 44 -13.41 22.22 38.19
CA ASP A 44 -13.82 22.12 36.78
C ASP A 44 -12.62 22.09 35.82
N MET A 45 -11.63 22.96 36.05
CA MET A 45 -10.37 22.94 35.30
C MET A 45 -9.62 21.62 35.45
N ASN A 46 -9.61 21.03 36.65
CA ASN A 46 -9.00 19.73 36.89
C ASN A 46 -9.75 18.61 36.16
N TRP A 47 -11.08 18.64 36.16
CA TRP A 47 -11.90 17.70 35.38
C TRP A 47 -11.58 17.77 33.88
N HIS A 48 -11.62 18.98 33.31
CA HIS A 48 -11.29 19.19 31.90
C HIS A 48 -9.84 18.82 31.56
N LEU A 49 -8.91 19.04 32.48
CA LEU A 49 -7.51 18.62 32.31
C LEU A 49 -7.38 17.10 32.24
N GLU A 50 -8.06 16.35 33.12
CA GLU A 50 -8.02 14.89 33.09
C GLU A 50 -8.72 14.33 31.85
N GLU A 51 -9.86 14.90 31.44
CA GLU A 51 -10.52 14.54 30.18
C GLU A 51 -9.60 14.80 28.97
N ALA A 52 -8.97 15.97 28.90
CA ALA A 52 -8.02 16.30 27.84
C ALA A 52 -6.81 15.36 27.83
N LYS A 53 -6.28 14.97 29.00
CA LYS A 53 -5.19 13.98 29.10
C LYS A 53 -5.60 12.61 28.57
N THR A 54 -6.81 12.14 28.87
CA THR A 54 -7.29 10.84 28.35
C THR A 54 -7.44 10.85 26.83
N ARG A 55 -8.04 11.91 26.27
CA ARG A 55 -8.13 12.10 24.81
C ARG A 55 -6.75 12.18 24.15
N ALA A 56 -5.81 12.90 24.75
CA ALA A 56 -4.44 13.00 24.24
C ALA A 56 -3.72 11.64 24.22
N ARG A 57 -3.94 10.79 25.22
CA ARG A 57 -3.39 9.42 25.23
C ARG A 57 -3.97 8.55 24.12
N GLN A 58 -5.29 8.57 23.93
CA GLN A 58 -5.96 7.82 22.86
C GLN A 58 -5.43 8.23 21.48
N VAL A 59 -5.33 9.54 21.23
CA VAL A 59 -4.76 10.06 19.97
C VAL A 59 -3.31 9.62 19.79
N ALA A 60 -2.51 9.61 20.87
CA ALA A 60 -1.12 9.15 20.79
C ALA A 60 -1.03 7.65 20.42
N GLU A 61 -1.90 6.81 20.97
CA GLU A 61 -1.97 5.38 20.65
C GLU A 61 -2.43 5.15 19.19
N GLU A 62 -3.42 5.90 18.72
CA GLU A 62 -3.86 5.86 17.31
C GLU A 62 -2.75 6.28 16.35
N ILE A 63 -2.01 7.35 16.68
CA ILE A 63 -0.87 7.83 15.89
C ILE A 63 0.24 6.76 15.83
N ASP A 64 0.53 6.09 16.94
CA ASP A 64 1.54 5.02 16.98
C ASP A 64 1.11 3.80 16.13
N GLY A 65 -0.17 3.42 16.21
CA GLY A 65 -0.76 2.40 15.35
C GLY A 65 -0.65 2.75 13.87
N LEU A 66 -0.98 4.00 13.49
CA LEU A 66 -0.85 4.49 12.12
C LEU A 66 0.62 4.54 11.68
N ALA A 67 1.55 4.93 12.55
CA ALA A 67 2.98 4.94 12.24
C ALA A 67 3.49 3.53 11.94
N THR A 68 3.06 2.54 12.73
CA THR A 68 3.38 1.12 12.52
C THR A 68 2.82 0.61 11.19
N MET A 69 1.55 0.88 10.89
CA MET A 69 0.94 0.51 9.60
C MET A 69 1.67 1.15 8.42
N ASN A 70 2.02 2.44 8.53
CA ASN A 70 2.74 3.14 7.47
C ASN A 70 4.15 2.58 7.26
N ALA A 71 4.86 2.20 8.33
CA ALA A 71 6.16 1.53 8.23
C ALA A 71 6.05 0.21 7.46
N GLN A 72 5.01 -0.59 7.74
CA GLN A 72 4.76 -1.85 7.01
C GLN A 72 4.48 -1.58 5.51
N LEU A 73 3.61 -0.61 5.20
CA LEU A 73 3.31 -0.25 3.81
C LEU A 73 4.55 0.21 3.03
N VAL A 74 5.48 0.91 3.69
CA VAL A 74 6.76 1.31 3.07
C VAL A 74 7.61 0.09 2.73
N VAL A 75 7.66 -0.91 3.61
CA VAL A 75 8.37 -2.18 3.38
C VAL A 75 7.73 -2.96 2.23
N ASP A 76 6.41 -3.15 2.26
CA ASP A 76 5.68 -3.90 1.22
C ASP A 76 5.82 -3.22 -0.14
N ARG A 77 5.73 -1.89 -0.18
CA ARG A 77 5.94 -1.11 -1.40
C ARG A 77 7.35 -1.26 -1.94
N ALA A 78 8.37 -1.22 -1.06
CA ALA A 78 9.76 -1.41 -1.48
C ALA A 78 9.95 -2.80 -2.07
N TRP A 79 9.39 -3.84 -1.44
CA TRP A 79 9.45 -5.20 -1.97
C TRP A 79 8.73 -5.35 -3.31
N MET A 80 7.54 -4.78 -3.47
CA MET A 80 6.79 -4.80 -4.73
C MET A 80 7.57 -4.13 -5.86
N ARG A 81 8.21 -2.99 -5.57
CA ARG A 81 9.05 -2.27 -6.53
C ARG A 81 10.29 -3.06 -6.92
N ASP A 82 10.98 -3.66 -5.94
CA ASP A 82 12.29 -4.26 -6.16
C ASP A 82 12.19 -5.71 -6.68
N PHE A 83 11.10 -6.42 -6.34
CA PHE A 83 10.91 -7.85 -6.65
C PHE A 83 9.55 -8.17 -7.26
N GLY A 84 8.46 -7.66 -6.68
CA GLY A 84 7.09 -8.08 -7.02
C GLY A 84 6.79 -7.95 -8.51
N VAL A 85 6.97 -6.77 -9.10
CA VAL A 85 6.65 -6.52 -10.52
C VAL A 85 7.45 -7.42 -11.46
N SER A 86 8.76 -7.54 -11.22
CA SER A 86 9.64 -8.38 -12.04
C SER A 86 9.27 -9.87 -11.94
N ASN A 87 8.95 -10.33 -10.73
CA ASN A 87 8.57 -11.72 -10.51
C ASN A 87 7.20 -12.06 -11.11
N VAL A 88 6.25 -11.12 -11.10
CA VAL A 88 4.97 -11.24 -11.83
C VAL A 88 5.22 -11.38 -13.32
N ALA A 89 6.01 -10.48 -13.89
CA ALA A 89 6.34 -10.51 -15.31
C ALA A 89 7.02 -11.84 -15.68
N ASN A 90 8.02 -12.28 -14.91
CA ASN A 90 8.70 -13.55 -15.15
C ASN A 90 7.77 -14.75 -15.01
N ALA A 91 6.87 -14.77 -14.02
CA ALA A 91 5.91 -15.88 -13.87
C ALA A 91 4.98 -16.03 -15.07
N ILE A 92 4.67 -14.94 -15.78
CA ILE A 92 3.85 -14.94 -16.99
C ILE A 92 4.72 -15.25 -18.22
N LEU A 93 5.85 -14.58 -18.38
CA LEU A 93 6.71 -14.70 -19.55
C LEU A 93 7.39 -16.07 -19.62
N ASP A 94 7.85 -16.59 -18.48
CA ASP A 94 8.50 -17.89 -18.34
C ASP A 94 7.49 -19.03 -18.14
N ALA A 95 6.18 -18.74 -18.17
CA ALA A 95 5.18 -19.80 -18.16
C ALA A 95 5.41 -20.73 -19.37
N PRO A 96 5.38 -22.06 -19.17
CA PRO A 96 5.62 -23.00 -20.27
C PRO A 96 4.61 -22.81 -21.39
N GLU A 97 3.36 -22.50 -21.07
CA GLU A 97 2.30 -22.21 -22.04
C GLU A 97 2.65 -21.02 -22.93
N ASN A 98 3.19 -19.94 -22.34
CA ASN A 98 3.61 -18.76 -23.08
C ASN A 98 4.87 -19.04 -23.90
N THR A 99 5.85 -19.71 -23.31
CA THR A 99 7.11 -20.05 -23.98
C THR A 99 6.86 -20.91 -25.22
N ASP A 100 6.03 -21.94 -25.08
CA ASP A 100 5.67 -22.86 -26.16
C ASP A 100 4.85 -22.15 -27.25
N ALA A 101 3.88 -21.33 -26.87
CA ALA A 101 3.07 -20.57 -27.82
C ALA A 101 3.92 -19.56 -28.62
N VAL A 102 4.80 -18.79 -27.96
CA VAL A 102 5.74 -17.89 -28.64
C VAL A 102 6.67 -18.65 -29.57
N ALA A 103 7.24 -19.77 -29.10
CA ALA A 103 8.10 -20.61 -29.93
C ALA A 103 7.35 -21.10 -31.19
N LYS A 104 6.09 -21.49 -31.05
CA LYS A 104 5.26 -21.94 -32.18
C LYS A 104 4.96 -20.81 -33.16
N VAL A 105 4.57 -19.63 -32.67
CA VAL A 105 4.34 -18.44 -33.51
C VAL A 105 5.60 -18.09 -34.29
N MET A 106 6.76 -18.07 -33.63
CA MET A 106 8.05 -17.77 -34.26
C MET A 106 8.44 -18.80 -35.32
N GLU A 107 8.21 -20.09 -35.05
CA GLU A 107 8.45 -21.16 -36.03
C GLU A 107 7.56 -20.98 -37.27
N CYS A 108 6.25 -20.81 -37.08
CA CYS A 108 5.31 -20.65 -38.19
C CYS A 108 5.55 -19.35 -38.97
N ALA A 109 5.90 -18.25 -38.30
CA ALA A 109 6.27 -16.99 -38.96
C ALA A 109 7.48 -17.17 -39.88
N ARG A 110 8.50 -17.89 -39.39
CA ARG A 110 9.71 -18.19 -40.17
C ARG A 110 9.40 -19.05 -41.38
N GLU A 111 8.56 -20.07 -41.23
CA GLU A 111 8.15 -20.94 -42.34
C GLU A 111 7.31 -20.18 -43.39
N ALA A 112 6.38 -19.34 -42.94
CA ALA A 112 5.59 -18.47 -43.83
C ALA A 112 6.49 -17.51 -44.60
N GLY A 113 7.39 -16.82 -43.91
CA GLY A 113 8.37 -15.93 -44.54
C GLY A 113 9.30 -16.65 -45.52
N PHE A 114 9.78 -17.84 -45.17
CA PHE A 114 10.60 -18.66 -46.07
C PHE A 114 9.85 -19.02 -47.35
N LYS A 115 8.59 -19.45 -47.23
CA LYS A 115 7.78 -19.82 -48.38
C LYS A 115 7.50 -18.62 -49.30
N VAL A 116 7.16 -17.46 -48.72
CA VAL A 116 6.96 -16.22 -49.48
C VAL A 116 8.24 -15.82 -50.21
N GLY A 117 9.38 -15.77 -49.51
CA GLY A 117 10.67 -15.40 -50.10
C GLY A 117 11.15 -16.39 -51.18
N TYR A 118 10.91 -17.69 -51.01
CA TYR A 118 11.22 -18.69 -52.03
C TYR A 118 10.40 -18.46 -53.31
N ASN A 119 9.11 -18.18 -53.17
CA ASN A 119 8.22 -17.89 -54.30
C ASN A 119 8.57 -16.58 -55.02
N GLU A 120 8.98 -15.55 -54.27
CA GLU A 120 9.49 -14.30 -54.83
C GLU A 120 10.77 -14.53 -55.64
N CYS A 121 11.71 -15.32 -55.08
CA CYS A 121 12.93 -15.70 -55.79
C CYS A 121 12.64 -16.46 -57.09
N LEU A 122 11.73 -17.44 -57.05
CA LEU A 122 11.27 -18.14 -58.25
C LEU A 122 10.72 -17.17 -59.30
N THR A 123 9.93 -16.18 -58.87
CA THR A 123 9.36 -15.16 -59.77
C THR A 123 10.47 -14.37 -60.47
N HIS A 124 11.48 -13.91 -59.72
CA HIS A 124 12.60 -13.16 -60.27
C HIS A 124 13.49 -14.00 -61.19
N VAL A 125 13.87 -15.22 -60.78
CA VAL A 125 14.71 -16.11 -61.60
C VAL A 125 13.99 -16.51 -62.88
N ASN A 126 12.69 -16.82 -62.80
CA ASN A 126 11.91 -17.19 -63.96
C ASN A 126 11.75 -16.06 -64.98
N ALA A 127 11.83 -14.79 -64.58
CA ALA A 127 11.76 -13.67 -65.51
C ALA A 127 12.92 -13.67 -66.51
N PHE A 128 14.10 -14.18 -66.11
CA PHE A 128 15.32 -14.16 -66.94
C PHE A 128 15.76 -15.54 -67.45
N SER A 129 15.11 -16.62 -66.99
CA SER A 129 15.47 -17.99 -67.37
C SER A 129 14.56 -18.55 -68.48
N VAL A 130 15.17 -19.18 -69.47
CA VAL A 130 14.48 -19.95 -70.53
C VAL A 130 13.80 -21.19 -69.94
N LYS A 131 14.45 -21.85 -68.96
CA LYS A 131 13.85 -22.95 -68.19
C LYS A 131 13.09 -22.38 -67.01
N LYS A 132 11.81 -22.72 -66.86
CA LYS A 132 11.01 -22.32 -65.70
C LYS A 132 11.26 -23.27 -64.53
N PHE A 133 11.48 -22.68 -63.36
CA PHE A 133 11.61 -23.34 -62.07
C PHE A 133 10.27 -23.29 -61.34
N THR A 134 9.96 -24.36 -60.62
CA THR A 134 8.75 -24.52 -59.80
C THR A 134 9.14 -24.64 -58.32
N ASP A 135 8.16 -24.70 -57.43
CA ASP A 135 8.35 -24.91 -55.99
C ASP A 135 8.62 -26.37 -55.61
N GLU A 136 8.87 -27.25 -56.59
CA GLU A 136 9.10 -28.69 -56.39
C GLU A 136 10.23 -29.00 -55.41
N GLN A 137 11.26 -28.16 -55.37
CA GLN A 137 12.43 -28.30 -54.49
C GLN A 137 12.26 -27.56 -53.16
N CYS A 138 11.13 -26.88 -52.93
CA CYS A 138 10.87 -26.20 -51.67
C CYS A 138 10.55 -27.21 -50.57
N ALA A 139 11.24 -27.13 -49.44
CA ALA A 139 10.96 -27.97 -48.28
C ALA A 139 9.53 -27.79 -47.72
N LEU A 140 8.89 -26.66 -48.01
CA LEU A 140 7.53 -26.31 -47.57
C LEU A 140 6.49 -26.43 -48.72
N ARG A 141 6.82 -27.23 -49.74
CA ARG A 141 5.92 -27.50 -50.87
C ARG A 141 4.59 -28.06 -50.38
N GLY A 142 3.49 -27.48 -50.87
CA GLY A 142 2.13 -27.91 -50.51
C GLY A 142 1.68 -27.58 -49.08
N VAL A 143 2.55 -27.03 -48.22
CA VAL A 143 2.19 -26.63 -46.84
C VAL A 143 1.55 -25.25 -46.85
N ASP A 144 0.37 -25.08 -46.25
CA ASP A 144 -0.23 -23.75 -46.06
C ASP A 144 0.38 -23.05 -44.84
N THR A 145 1.59 -22.51 -45.01
CA THR A 145 2.37 -21.87 -43.96
C THR A 145 1.72 -20.58 -43.45
N GLU A 146 0.97 -19.88 -44.30
CA GLU A 146 0.26 -18.65 -43.92
C GLU A 146 -0.93 -18.98 -43.02
N ALA A 147 -1.73 -19.99 -43.38
CA ALA A 147 -2.79 -20.45 -42.50
C ALA A 147 -2.25 -21.01 -41.18
N ALA A 148 -1.12 -21.72 -41.21
CA ALA A 148 -0.47 -22.22 -40.00
C ALA A 148 0.02 -21.09 -39.09
N PHE A 149 0.62 -20.04 -39.66
CA PHE A 149 1.02 -18.85 -38.90
C PHE A 149 -0.18 -18.14 -38.28
N ARG A 150 -1.24 -17.89 -39.05
CA ARG A 150 -2.49 -17.31 -38.53
C ARG A 150 -3.08 -18.14 -37.39
N ALA A 151 -3.15 -19.46 -37.55
CA ALA A 151 -3.67 -20.35 -36.51
C ALA A 151 -2.80 -20.33 -35.23
N ALA A 152 -1.48 -20.24 -35.38
CA ALA A 152 -0.57 -20.10 -34.23
C ALA A 152 -0.77 -18.76 -33.52
N THR A 153 -0.97 -17.66 -34.26
CA THR A 153 -1.27 -16.34 -33.69
C THR A 153 -2.60 -16.34 -32.96
N GLU A 154 -3.67 -16.90 -33.55
CA GLU A 154 -4.98 -17.02 -32.89
C GLU A 154 -4.90 -17.84 -31.59
N ALA A 155 -4.10 -18.91 -31.58
CA ALA A 155 -3.86 -19.72 -30.39
C ALA A 155 -3.07 -18.96 -29.30
N TYR A 156 -2.09 -18.14 -29.70
CA TYR A 156 -1.33 -17.29 -28.78
C TYR A 156 -2.21 -16.16 -28.20
N ASP A 157 -3.02 -15.51 -29.03
CA ASP A 157 -3.92 -14.44 -28.60
C ASP A 157 -5.01 -14.95 -27.64
N GLY A 158 -5.41 -16.22 -27.79
CA GLY A 158 -6.34 -16.91 -26.90
C GLY A 158 -5.68 -17.61 -25.70
N LEU A 159 -4.38 -17.41 -25.46
CA LEU A 159 -3.65 -18.14 -24.43
C LEU A 159 -4.12 -17.78 -23.01
N ILE A 160 -4.42 -18.80 -22.21
CA ILE A 160 -4.71 -18.64 -20.79
C ILE A 160 -3.47 -19.06 -20.01
N VAL A 161 -2.84 -18.11 -19.31
CA VAL A 161 -1.69 -18.38 -18.45
C VAL A 161 -2.19 -18.61 -17.01
N PRO A 162 -1.98 -19.80 -16.42
CA PRO A 162 -2.49 -20.14 -15.08
C PRO A 162 -2.01 -19.20 -13.95
N ALA A 163 -0.91 -18.48 -14.16
CA ALA A 163 -0.41 -17.50 -13.21
C ALA A 163 -1.42 -16.37 -12.96
N PHE A 164 -2.23 -15.97 -13.95
CA PHE A 164 -3.24 -14.92 -13.76
C PHE A 164 -4.32 -15.33 -12.76
N ALA A 165 -4.88 -16.54 -12.90
CA ALA A 165 -5.89 -17.05 -11.99
C ALA A 165 -5.36 -17.17 -10.54
N GLN A 166 -4.10 -17.61 -10.38
CA GLN A 166 -3.46 -17.69 -9.06
C GLN A 166 -3.24 -16.31 -8.43
N ILE A 167 -2.93 -15.29 -9.24
CA ILE A 167 -2.81 -13.90 -8.75
C ILE A 167 -4.17 -13.39 -8.29
N GLU A 168 -5.23 -13.61 -9.06
CA GLU A 168 -6.59 -13.23 -8.68
C GLU A 168 -7.02 -13.88 -7.37
N GLU A 169 -6.78 -15.19 -7.22
CA GLU A 169 -7.06 -15.91 -5.97
C GLU A 169 -6.27 -15.34 -4.78
N CYS A 170 -5.01 -14.93 -4.98
CA CYS A 170 -4.23 -14.27 -3.94
C CYS A 170 -4.82 -12.91 -3.55
N LEU A 171 -5.33 -12.14 -4.52
CA LEU A 171 -5.89 -10.80 -4.29
C LEU A 171 -7.23 -10.84 -3.55
N ASP A 172 -7.99 -11.93 -3.67
CA ASP A 172 -9.26 -12.13 -2.97
C ASP A 172 -9.09 -12.54 -1.49
N ALA A 173 -7.87 -12.86 -1.05
CA ALA A 173 -7.58 -13.27 0.32
C ALA A 173 -7.39 -12.08 1.28
N ASP A 174 -7.83 -12.21 2.54
CA ASP A 174 -7.61 -11.20 3.59
C ASP A 174 -6.12 -10.90 3.83
N ASN A 175 -5.25 -11.87 3.57
CA ASN A 175 -3.80 -11.80 3.69
C ASN A 175 -3.09 -11.75 2.31
N TYR A 176 -3.69 -11.05 1.34
CA TYR A 176 -3.21 -10.99 -0.04
C TYR A 176 -1.71 -10.67 -0.18
N VAL A 177 -1.16 -9.81 0.69
CA VAL A 177 0.27 -9.46 0.69
C VAL A 177 1.13 -10.70 0.91
N ASP A 178 0.86 -11.48 1.95
CA ASP A 178 1.61 -12.70 2.26
C ASP A 178 1.46 -13.76 1.15
N CYS A 179 0.26 -13.87 0.58
CA CYS A 179 0.00 -14.76 -0.55
C CYS A 179 0.83 -14.37 -1.78
N LEU A 180 0.85 -13.10 -2.18
CA LEU A 180 1.65 -12.60 -3.29
C LEU A 180 3.15 -12.75 -3.03
N HIS A 181 3.60 -12.45 -1.80
CA HIS A 181 4.99 -12.66 -1.39
C HIS A 181 5.41 -14.12 -1.53
N THR A 182 4.56 -15.06 -1.11
CA THR A 182 4.82 -16.50 -1.20
C THR A 182 4.83 -16.95 -2.66
N PHE A 183 3.85 -16.53 -3.45
CA PHE A 183 3.70 -16.91 -4.85
C PHE A 183 4.88 -16.44 -5.71
N PHE A 184 5.34 -15.20 -5.49
CA PHE A 184 6.45 -14.60 -6.22
C PHE A 184 7.80 -14.73 -5.55
N SER A 185 7.89 -15.45 -4.43
CA SER A 185 9.19 -15.75 -3.85
C SER A 185 10.02 -16.55 -4.87
N PRO A 186 11.31 -16.21 -5.04
CA PRO A 186 12.15 -16.90 -6.01
C PRO A 186 12.14 -18.40 -5.70
N ARG A 187 11.60 -19.21 -6.62
CA ARG A 187 11.68 -20.67 -6.52
C ARG A 187 13.17 -21.01 -6.50
N LYS A 188 13.65 -21.61 -5.40
CA LYS A 188 15.01 -22.15 -5.37
C LYS A 188 15.10 -23.18 -6.49
N ILE A 189 15.82 -22.85 -7.55
CA ILE A 189 16.18 -23.81 -8.59
C ILE A 189 17.08 -24.83 -7.89
N VAL A 190 16.49 -25.95 -7.47
CA VAL A 190 17.25 -27.11 -7.05
C VAL A 190 17.92 -27.61 -8.32
N LYS A 191 19.18 -27.24 -8.53
CA LYS A 191 20.01 -27.89 -9.54
C LYS A 191 20.10 -29.36 -9.15
N ALA A 192 19.25 -30.19 -9.75
CA ALA A 192 19.45 -31.62 -9.77
C ALA A 192 20.73 -31.88 -10.56
N VAL A 193 21.86 -31.91 -9.85
CA VAL A 193 23.10 -32.45 -10.39
C VAL A 193 22.88 -33.95 -10.50
N ALA A 194 22.49 -34.39 -11.70
CA ALA A 194 22.57 -35.79 -12.07
C ALA A 194 24.06 -36.17 -12.09
N VAL A 195 24.56 -36.70 -10.99
CA VAL A 195 25.83 -37.40 -10.94
C VAL A 195 25.61 -38.75 -11.61
N LEU A 196 25.95 -38.85 -12.88
CA LEU A 196 26.25 -40.12 -13.55
C LEU A 196 27.76 -40.33 -13.43
N THR A 197 28.14 -41.18 -12.48
CA THR A 197 29.39 -41.95 -12.47
C THR A 197 29.02 -43.40 -12.30
#